data_AF-A0A1C0YW95-F1
#
_entry.id   AF-A0A1C0YW95-F1
#
_cell.length_a   1.000
_cell.length_b   1.000
_cell.length_c   1.000
_cell.angle_alpha   90.00
_cell.angle_beta   90.00
_cell.angle_gamma   90.00
#
_symmetry.space_group_name_H-M   'P 1'
#
loop_
_entity.id
_entity.type
_entity.pdbx_description
1 polymer ?
#
loop_
_entity_poly.entity_id
_entity_poly.type
_entity_poly.pdbx_seq_one_letter_code
_entity_poly.pdbx_strand_id
1 'polypeptide(L)'
;MAAEYQDYDYVEASTVKFDDLPPLDPQIKENMRGELTTGLILTAIYFTFIFSIPVLNWYFPEIAFKPIWGGMSLTWFLTTFVTMAMAFIIALIHTVLYERRLKNVEKLQPVKEDDEDARNVTIS
;
A
#
# COMPACT_ATOMS: atom_id res chain seq x y z
N MET A 1 16.46 -41.04 2.83
CA MET A 1 16.40 -40.31 4.11
C MET A 1 15.05 -39.62 4.15
N ALA A 2 14.20 -39.96 5.12
CA ALA A 2 12.87 -39.38 5.25
C ALA A 2 13.01 -37.93 5.75
N ALA A 3 12.35 -36.99 5.09
CA ALA A 3 12.30 -35.61 5.54
C ALA A 3 11.55 -35.56 6.88
N GLU A 4 12.24 -35.11 7.93
CA GLU A 4 11.61 -34.78 9.21
C GLU A 4 10.66 -33.60 8.98
N TYR A 5 9.36 -33.87 9.05
CA TYR A 5 8.35 -32.84 9.14
C TYR A 5 8.42 -32.25 10.55
N GLN A 6 8.80 -30.98 10.68
CA GLN A 6 8.62 -30.25 11.93
C GLN A 6 7.13 -30.03 12.15
N ASP A 7 6.58 -30.74 13.13
CA ASP A 7 5.24 -30.52 13.65
C ASP A 7 5.24 -29.13 14.32
N TYR A 8 4.59 -28.16 13.70
CA TYR A 8 4.44 -26.84 14.30
C TYR A 8 3.46 -26.97 15.47
N ASP A 9 3.95 -26.72 16.68
CA ASP A 9 3.16 -26.73 17.91
C ASP A 9 2.02 -25.70 17.77
N TYR A 10 0.79 -26.21 17.59
CA TYR A 10 -0.39 -25.39 17.36
C TYR A 10 -0.81 -24.78 18.69
N VAL A 11 -0.25 -23.62 19.03
CA VAL A 11 -0.66 -22.87 20.21
C VAL A 11 -2.07 -22.34 19.94
N GLU A 12 -3.07 -22.85 20.66
CA GLU A 12 -4.45 -22.38 20.58
C GLU A 12 -4.45 -20.84 20.63
N ALA A 13 -5.06 -20.22 19.62
CA ALA A 13 -5.16 -18.77 19.47
C ALA A 13 -6.07 -18.18 20.57
N SER A 14 -5.57 -18.20 21.80
CA SER A 14 -6.10 -17.45 22.92
C SER A 14 -6.00 -15.97 22.56
N THR A 15 -7.04 -15.20 22.87
CA THR A 15 -7.15 -13.79 22.52
C THR A 15 -6.02 -13.01 23.18
N VAL A 16 -4.95 -12.77 22.42
CA VAL A 16 -3.80 -11.98 22.87
C VAL A 16 -4.31 -10.57 23.17
N LYS A 17 -4.17 -10.13 24.42
CA LYS A 17 -4.53 -8.76 24.80
C LYS A 17 -3.52 -7.82 24.16
N PHE A 18 -4.02 -6.75 23.54
CA PHE A 18 -3.17 -5.80 22.81
C PHE A 18 -2.12 -5.12 23.71
N ASP A 19 -2.40 -5.02 25.01
CA ASP A 19 -1.49 -4.46 26.02
C ASP A 19 -0.24 -5.31 26.26
N ASP A 20 -0.30 -6.61 25.97
CA ASP A 20 0.79 -7.56 26.17
C ASP A 20 1.75 -7.63 24.95
N LEU A 21 1.44 -6.89 23.89
CA LEU A 21 2.26 -6.86 22.68
C LEU A 21 3.44 -5.87 22.85
N PRO A 22 4.66 -6.26 22.45
CA PRO A 22 5.78 -5.32 22.44
C PRO A 22 5.46 -4.11 21.54
N PRO A 23 5.96 -2.91 21.89
CA PRO A 23 5.71 -1.72 21.10
C PRO A 23 6.18 -1.93 19.66
N LEU A 24 5.35 -1.49 18.72
CA LEU A 24 5.60 -1.63 17.29
C LEU A 24 7.00 -1.07 16.95
N ASP A 25 7.81 -1.86 16.24
CA ASP A 25 9.14 -1.45 15.80
C ASP A 25 9.05 -0.04 15.18
N PRO A 26 9.89 0.91 15.63
CA PRO A 26 9.84 2.30 15.14
C PRO A 26 9.85 2.38 13.60
N GLN A 27 10.50 1.46 12.92
CA GLN A 27 10.52 1.38 11.45
C GLN A 27 9.17 0.97 10.86
N ILE A 28 8.49 -0.02 11.47
CA ILE A 28 7.14 -0.43 11.06
C ILE A 28 6.11 0.66 11.35
N LYS A 29 6.23 1.33 12.51
CA LYS A 29 5.36 2.43 12.90
C LYS A 29 5.46 3.61 11.93
N GLU A 30 6.65 3.96 11.49
CA GLU A 30 6.86 5.03 10.51
C GLU A 30 6.27 4.66 9.14
N ASN A 31 6.52 3.43 8.68
CA ASN A 31 6.04 2.96 7.39
C ASN A 31 4.50 2.85 7.35
N MET A 32 3.88 2.31 8.41
CA MET A 32 2.42 2.27 8.55
C MET A 32 1.79 3.66 8.54
N ARG A 33 2.41 4.66 9.19
CA ARG A 33 1.89 6.03 9.18
C ARG A 33 1.91 6.64 7.78
N GLY A 34 2.96 6.36 7.00
CA GLY A 34 3.08 6.80 5.61
C GLY A 34 2.02 6.19 4.70
N GLU A 35 1.81 4.87 4.81
CA GLU A 35 0.80 4.15 4.04
C GLU A 35 -0.62 4.59 4.43
N LEU A 36 -0.89 4.78 5.72
CA LEU A 36 -2.19 5.22 6.21
C LEU A 36 -2.51 6.66 5.77
N THR A 37 -1.53 7.57 5.82
CA THR A 37 -1.72 8.95 5.34
C THR A 37 -1.98 8.99 3.83
N THR A 38 -1.23 8.18 3.06
CA THR A 38 -1.40 8.07 1.61
C THR A 38 -2.79 7.52 1.26
N GLY A 39 -3.23 6.47 1.96
CA GLY A 39 -4.56 5.89 1.81
C GLY A 39 -5.66 6.91 2.13
N LEU A 40 -5.52 7.66 3.22
CA LEU A 40 -6.49 8.67 3.66
C LEU A 40 -6.62 9.82 2.63
N ILE A 41 -5.51 10.27 2.07
CA ILE A 41 -5.50 11.27 0.98
C ILE A 41 -6.22 10.72 -0.25
N LEU A 42 -5.91 9.48 -0.68
CA LEU A 42 -6.59 8.85 -1.81
C LEU A 42 -8.09 8.71 -1.56
N THR A 43 -8.50 8.30 -0.36
CA THR A 43 -9.89 8.19 0.06
C THR A 43 -10.59 9.54 0.01
N ALA A 44 -9.98 10.61 0.53
CA ALA A 44 -10.55 11.95 0.49
C ALA A 44 -10.75 12.45 -0.95
N ILE A 45 -9.75 12.25 -1.83
CA ILE A 45 -9.85 12.59 -3.25
C ILE A 45 -10.97 11.79 -3.92
N TYR A 46 -11.05 10.48 -3.65
CA TYR A 46 -12.06 9.59 -4.21
C TYR A 46 -13.48 9.99 -3.80
N PHE A 47 -13.71 10.28 -2.52
CA PHE A 47 -15.01 10.74 -2.04
C PHE A 47 -15.36 12.12 -2.62
N THR A 48 -14.41 13.04 -2.67
CA THR A 48 -14.62 14.36 -3.31
C THR A 48 -15.03 14.19 -4.78
N PHE A 49 -14.37 13.27 -5.50
CA PHE A 49 -14.68 12.97 -6.88
C PHE A 49 -16.07 12.36 -7.06
N ILE A 50 -16.42 11.32 -6.30
CA ILE A 50 -17.77 10.74 -6.36
C ILE A 50 -18.83 11.77 -6.02
N PHE A 51 -18.60 12.60 -5.01
CA PHE A 51 -19.55 13.62 -4.57
C PHE A 51 -19.69 14.76 -5.57
N SER A 52 -18.65 15.01 -6.39
CA SER A 52 -18.72 16.01 -7.45
C SER A 52 -19.76 15.66 -8.53
N ILE A 53 -20.02 14.36 -8.79
CA ILE A 53 -21.00 13.91 -9.78
C ILE A 53 -22.44 14.34 -9.45
N PRO A 54 -23.02 14.02 -8.29
CA PRO A 54 -24.36 14.48 -7.93
C PRO A 54 -24.42 16.00 -7.79
N VAL A 55 -23.36 16.67 -7.33
CA VAL A 55 -23.29 18.14 -7.28
C VAL A 55 -23.40 18.73 -8.69
N LEU A 56 -22.62 18.22 -9.66
CA LEU A 56 -22.71 18.66 -11.05
C LEU A 56 -24.08 18.36 -11.67
N ASN A 57 -24.64 17.18 -11.40
CA ASN A 57 -25.96 16.80 -11.91
C ASN A 57 -27.09 17.68 -11.33
N TRP A 58 -26.99 18.11 -10.08
CA TRP A 58 -28.02 18.92 -9.43
C TRP A 58 -27.94 20.39 -9.82
N TYR A 59 -26.74 20.97 -9.80
CA TYR A 59 -26.55 22.41 -10.02
C TYR A 59 -26.35 22.79 -11.50
N PHE A 60 -25.85 21.87 -12.32
CA PHE A 60 -25.53 22.14 -13.74
C PHE A 60 -25.95 20.98 -14.66
N PRO A 61 -27.23 20.56 -14.67
CA PRO A 61 -27.70 19.42 -15.45
C PRO A 61 -27.48 19.59 -16.96
N GLU A 62 -27.68 20.80 -17.48
CA GLU A 62 -27.48 21.10 -18.92
C GLU A 62 -26.03 20.90 -19.35
N ILE A 63 -25.08 21.12 -18.45
CA ILE A 63 -23.64 20.95 -18.69
C ILE A 63 -23.24 19.50 -18.45
N ALA A 64 -23.72 18.90 -17.36
CA ALA A 64 -23.43 17.53 -16.96
C ALA A 64 -23.84 16.50 -18.02
N PHE A 65 -25.04 16.68 -18.60
CA PHE A 65 -25.58 15.80 -19.64
C PHE A 65 -25.25 16.26 -21.06
N LYS A 66 -24.46 17.33 -21.23
CA LYS A 66 -24.10 17.84 -22.55
C LYS A 66 -23.31 16.75 -23.32
N PRO A 67 -23.81 16.27 -24.47
CA PRO A 67 -23.07 15.33 -25.29
C PRO A 67 -21.90 16.08 -25.93
N ILE A 68 -20.70 15.52 -25.83
CA ILE A 68 -19.50 16.15 -26.40
C ILE A 68 -19.03 15.36 -27.61
N TRP A 69 -18.76 14.07 -27.42
CA TRP A 69 -18.16 13.24 -28.45
C TRP A 69 -18.57 11.78 -28.27
N GLY A 70 -19.01 11.14 -29.36
CA GLY A 70 -19.43 9.73 -29.35
C GLY A 70 -20.66 9.42 -28.47
N GLY A 71 -21.48 10.42 -28.12
CA GLY A 71 -22.62 10.25 -27.20
C GLY A 71 -22.24 10.25 -25.71
N MET A 72 -20.96 10.44 -25.38
CA MET A 72 -20.51 10.57 -24.00
C MET A 72 -20.81 11.98 -23.46
N SER A 73 -21.45 12.04 -22.30
CA SER A 73 -21.71 13.31 -21.60
C SER A 73 -20.42 13.89 -21.00
N LEU A 74 -20.37 15.18 -20.75
CA LEU A 74 -19.23 15.84 -20.11
C LEU A 74 -18.85 15.25 -18.76
N THR A 75 -19.83 14.89 -17.92
CA THR A 75 -19.56 14.23 -16.64
C THR A 75 -18.83 12.91 -16.83
N TRP A 76 -19.29 12.09 -17.79
CA TRP A 76 -18.67 10.82 -18.12
C TRP A 76 -17.25 10.99 -18.69
N PHE A 77 -17.02 12.00 -19.53
CA PHE A 77 -15.70 12.31 -20.09
C PHE A 77 -14.70 12.81 -19.03
N LEU A 78 -15.14 13.70 -18.14
CA LEU A 78 -14.30 14.16 -17.03
C LEU A 78 -13.99 13.01 -16.07
N THR A 79 -14.96 12.13 -15.85
CA THR A 79 -14.81 10.95 -15.00
C THR A 79 -13.70 10.03 -15.49
N THR A 80 -13.65 9.74 -16.80
CA THR A 80 -12.57 8.94 -17.40
C THR A 80 -11.22 9.60 -17.28
N PHE A 81 -11.14 10.93 -17.45
CA PHE A 81 -9.88 11.64 -17.32
C PHE A 81 -9.34 11.59 -15.88
N VAL A 82 -10.21 11.82 -14.89
CA VAL A 82 -9.83 11.76 -13.47
C VAL A 82 -9.43 10.35 -13.04
N THR A 83 -10.17 9.32 -13.48
CA THR A 83 -9.81 7.93 -13.18
C THR A 83 -8.50 7.51 -13.85
N MET A 84 -8.23 7.96 -15.07
CA MET A 84 -6.94 7.78 -15.72
C MET A 84 -5.81 8.43 -14.92
N ALA A 85 -5.97 9.68 -14.48
CA ALA A 85 -4.99 10.36 -13.64
C ALA A 85 -4.74 9.61 -12.31
N MET A 86 -5.80 9.11 -11.66
CA MET A 86 -5.66 8.29 -10.45
C MET A 86 -4.88 7.01 -10.71
N ALA A 87 -5.13 6.31 -11.82
CA ALA A 87 -4.39 5.10 -12.18
C ALA A 87 -2.88 5.40 -12.33
N PHE A 88 -2.52 6.52 -12.97
CA PHE A 88 -1.12 6.96 -13.07
C PHE A 88 -0.50 7.28 -11.71
N ILE A 89 -1.23 7.96 -10.82
CA ILE A 89 -0.74 8.28 -9.47
C ILE A 89 -0.46 7.00 -8.69
N ILE A 90 -1.38 6.04 -8.72
CA ILE A 90 -1.21 4.74 -8.04
C ILE A 90 -0.01 4.00 -8.62
N ALA A 91 0.13 3.96 -9.95
CA ALA A 91 1.27 3.34 -10.61
C ALA A 91 2.60 3.99 -10.21
N LEU A 92 2.67 5.33 -10.18
CA LEU A 92 3.85 6.08 -9.75
C LEU A 92 4.20 5.83 -8.29
N ILE A 93 3.20 5.81 -7.40
CA ILE A 93 3.43 5.48 -5.99
C ILE A 93 3.97 4.06 -5.86
N HIS A 94 3.38 3.09 -6.58
CA HIS A 94 3.86 1.72 -6.59
C HIS A 94 5.30 1.62 -7.10
N THR A 95 5.68 2.30 -8.17
CA THR A 95 7.05 2.25 -8.70
C THR A 95 8.05 2.94 -7.77
N VAL A 96 7.76 4.13 -7.27
CA VAL A 96 8.66 4.87 -6.38
C VAL A 96 8.84 4.18 -5.03
N LEU A 97 7.76 3.62 -4.45
CA LEU A 97 7.88 2.81 -3.23
C LEU A 97 8.66 1.52 -3.48
N TYR A 98 8.47 0.88 -4.64
CA TYR A 98 9.21 -0.31 -5.02
C TYR A 98 10.71 -0.03 -5.13
N GLU A 99 11.10 1.06 -5.80
CA GLU A 99 12.50 1.49 -5.90
C GLU A 99 13.10 1.86 -4.54
N ARG A 100 12.33 2.50 -3.64
CA ARG A 100 12.78 2.79 -2.27
C ARG A 100 13.00 1.51 -1.46
N ARG A 101 12.14 0.48 -1.62
CA ARG A 101 12.33 -0.81 -0.96
C ARG A 101 13.58 -1.54 -1.47
N LEU A 102 13.81 -1.56 -2.79
CA LEU A 102 15.01 -2.18 -3.37
C LEU A 102 16.31 -1.53 -2.86
N LYS A 103 16.39 -0.19 -2.84
CA LYS A 103 17.58 0.53 -2.35
C LYS A 103 17.87 0.32 -0.86
N ASN A 104 16.83 0.10 -0.06
CA ASN A 104 17.01 -0.19 1.37
C ASN A 104 17.44 -1.64 1.62
N VAL A 105 16.95 -2.61 0.83
CA VAL A 105 17.42 -4.00 0.89
C VAL A 105 18.87 -4.13 0.41
N GLU A 106 19.24 -3.42 -0.66
CA GLU A 106 20.62 -3.39 -1.18
C GLU A 106 21.60 -2.73 -0.17
N LYS A 107 21.17 -1.68 0.54
CA LYS A 107 21.98 -1.04 1.60
C LYS A 107 22.11 -1.85 2.89
N LEU A 108 21.20 -2.79 3.15
CA LEU A 108 21.23 -3.66 4.33
C LEU A 108 22.09 -4.92 4.14
N GLN A 109 22.80 -5.04 3.01
CA GLN A 109 23.86 -6.03 2.84
C GLN A 109 25.27 -5.39 2.91
N PRO A 110 25.77 -4.99 4.09
CA PRO A 110 27.10 -5.41 4.45
C PRO A 110 26.98 -6.88 4.89
N VAL A 111 27.42 -7.82 4.05
CA VAL A 111 27.81 -9.13 4.55
C VAL A 111 28.88 -8.86 5.59
N LYS A 112 28.48 -8.94 6.85
CA LYS A 112 29.37 -8.97 7.99
C LYS A 112 30.03 -10.34 7.98
N GLU A 113 31.26 -10.36 7.48
CA GLU A 113 32.18 -11.51 7.40
C GLU A 113 32.49 -12.11 8.80
N ASP A 114 32.01 -11.46 9.87
CA ASP A 114 32.17 -11.82 11.28
C ASP A 114 31.25 -12.96 11.79
N ASP A 115 30.24 -13.40 11.02
CA ASP A 115 29.34 -14.51 11.43
C ASP A 115 29.74 -15.88 10.85
N GLU A 116 30.77 -15.99 10.00
CA GLU A 116 31.29 -17.29 9.55
C GLU A 116 32.16 -17.98 10.61
N ASP A 117 32.96 -17.23 11.38
CA ASP A 117 33.81 -17.81 12.41
C ASP A 117 33.00 -18.36 13.60
N ALA A 118 31.87 -17.75 13.94
CA ALA A 118 31.02 -18.22 15.04
C ALA A 118 30.33 -19.58 14.75
N ARG A 119 30.17 -19.95 13.46
CA ARG A 119 29.59 -21.24 13.05
C ARG A 119 30.62 -22.35 12.92
N ASN A 120 31.91 -22.03 12.81
CA ASN A 120 32.98 -23.02 12.71
C ASN A 120 33.54 -23.45 14.08
N VAL A 121 33.36 -22.64 15.13
CA VAL A 121 33.82 -22.98 16.50
C VAL A 121 32.88 -23.95 17.22
N THR A 122 31.61 -24.03 16.82
CA THR A 122 30.62 -24.97 17.40
C THR A 122 30.67 -26.37 16.81
N ILE A 123 31.53 -26.61 15.82
CA ILE A 123 31.77 -27.91 15.20
C ILE A 123 33.29 -28.18 15.27
N SER A 124 33.82 -28.40 16.47
CA SER A 124 35.19 -28.91 16.71
C SER A 124 35.22 -29.72 17.99
#